data_AF-A0A6N6WAW3-F1
#
_entry.id   AF-A0A6N6WAW3-F1
#
_cell.length_a   1.000
_cell.length_b   1.000
_cell.length_c   1.000
_cell.angle_alpha   90.00
_cell.angle_beta   90.00
_cell.angle_gamma   90.00
#
_symmetry.space_group_name_H-M   'P 1'
#
loop_
_entity.id
_entity.type
_entity.pdbx_description
1 polymer ?
#
loop_
_entity_poly.entity_id
_entity_poly.type
_entity_poly.pdbx_seq_one_letter_code
_entity_poly.pdbx_strand_id
1 'polypeptide(L)'
;MNHNTAGFTYKQISASGNICGIDGILGGIFVSSTTAGTVTIYDDPATGTATKIVDTVTLAIGWNPMPFAFAQGLNIVVGGTLSATVGFISG
;
A
#
# COMPACT_ATOMS: atom_id res chain seq x y z
N MET A 1 -14.06 -14.93 -15.29
CA MET A 1 -12.87 -15.25 -14.47
C MET A 1 -13.37 -15.82 -13.16
N ASN A 2 -12.92 -17.02 -12.77
CA ASN A 2 -13.34 -17.65 -11.52
C ASN A 2 -12.57 -17.00 -10.36
N HIS A 3 -13.27 -16.24 -9.51
CA HIS A 3 -12.76 -15.57 -8.31
C HIS A 3 -12.48 -16.54 -7.14
N ASN A 4 -11.83 -17.69 -7.37
CA ASN A 4 -11.62 -18.71 -6.32
C ASN A 4 -10.15 -19.01 -6.00
N THR A 5 -9.25 -18.11 -6.39
CA THR A 5 -7.92 -17.98 -5.79
C THR A 5 -7.94 -16.61 -5.13
N ALA A 6 -7.42 -16.45 -3.91
CA ALA A 6 -7.31 -15.16 -3.22
C ALA A 6 -6.51 -14.17 -4.09
N GLY A 7 -7.20 -13.51 -5.02
CA GLY A 7 -6.61 -12.56 -5.94
C GLY A 7 -6.28 -11.31 -5.14
N PHE A 8 -5.17 -10.67 -5.47
CA PHE A 8 -4.90 -9.34 -4.95
C PHE A 8 -6.10 -8.43 -5.27
N THR A 9 -6.71 -7.87 -4.24
CA THR A 9 -7.58 -6.71 -4.35
C THR A 9 -6.72 -5.46 -4.58
N TYR A 10 -7.34 -4.35 -4.94
CA TYR A 10 -6.64 -3.13 -5.30
C TYR A 10 -7.27 -1.88 -4.71
N LYS A 11 -6.43 -0.89 -4.43
CA LYS A 11 -6.87 0.48 -4.14
C LYS A 11 -5.98 1.49 -4.85
N GLN A 12 -6.60 2.40 -5.59
CA GLN A 12 -5.91 3.55 -6.16
C GLN A 12 -5.64 4.59 -5.08
N ILE A 13 -4.44 5.14 -5.07
CA ILE A 13 -4.03 6.21 -4.17
C ILE A 13 -3.31 7.32 -4.92
N SER A 14 -3.58 8.55 -4.50
CA SER A 14 -2.82 9.73 -4.89
C SER A 14 -2.47 10.64 -3.71
N ALA A 15 -2.84 10.22 -2.50
CA ALA A 15 -2.60 10.90 -1.24
C ALA A 15 -2.59 9.86 -0.11
N SER A 16 -2.18 10.28 1.09
CA SER A 16 -2.19 9.45 2.28
C SER A 16 -3.59 8.93 2.60
N GLY A 17 -3.67 7.69 3.09
CA GLY A 17 -4.91 7.15 3.60
C GLY A 17 -4.86 5.67 3.93
N ASN A 18 -5.94 5.23 4.57
CA ASN A 18 -6.17 3.82 4.85
C ASN A 18 -6.38 3.06 3.54
N ILE A 19 -5.72 1.92 3.40
CA ILE A 19 -5.90 0.97 2.30
C ILE A 19 -6.86 -0.13 2.71
N CYS A 20 -6.60 -0.74 3.87
CA CYS A 20 -7.35 -1.86 4.44
C CYS A 20 -7.49 -1.67 5.96
N GLY A 21 -8.67 -1.92 6.53
CA GLY A 21 -8.92 -1.78 7.97
C GLY A 21 -8.84 -3.10 8.77
N ILE A 22 -8.47 -4.20 8.13
CA ILE A 22 -8.33 -5.54 8.70
C ILE A 22 -6.95 -6.10 8.38
N ASP A 23 -6.60 -7.29 8.87
CA ASP A 23 -5.32 -7.96 8.61
C ASP A 23 -5.18 -8.42 7.16
N GLY A 24 -3.96 -8.80 6.76
CA GLY A 24 -3.71 -9.24 5.39
C GLY A 24 -2.26 -9.20 4.95
N ILE A 25 -2.06 -9.19 3.62
CA ILE A 25 -0.75 -9.21 2.96
C ILE A 25 -0.70 -8.11 1.90
N LEU A 26 0.29 -7.23 2.00
CA LEU A 26 0.66 -6.30 0.94
C LEU A 26 1.37 -7.09 -0.16
N GLY A 27 0.92 -6.99 -1.41
CA GLY A 27 1.61 -7.58 -2.55
C GLY A 27 2.64 -6.63 -3.17
N GLY A 28 2.30 -5.34 -3.22
CA GLY A 28 3.15 -4.30 -3.78
C GLY A 28 2.36 -3.08 -4.25
N ILE A 29 3.09 -2.12 -4.81
CA ILE A 29 2.54 -0.85 -5.30
C ILE A 29 2.95 -0.66 -6.75
N PHE A 30 1.96 -0.53 -7.63
CA PHE A 30 2.17 -0.13 -9.02
C PHE A 30 2.10 1.39 -9.13
N VAL A 31 3.21 2.04 -9.46
CA VAL A 31 3.26 3.49 -9.63
C VAL A 31 3.05 3.84 -11.11
N SER A 32 1.95 4.54 -11.39
CA SER A 32 1.64 5.04 -12.74
C SER A 32 2.43 6.31 -13.06
N SER A 33 2.57 7.21 -12.08
CA SER A 33 3.36 8.44 -12.20
C SER A 33 3.79 8.94 -10.83
N THR A 34 4.90 9.67 -10.79
CA THR A 34 5.45 10.24 -9.55
C THR A 34 6.30 11.47 -9.85
N THR A 35 6.29 12.44 -8.94
CA THR A 35 7.23 13.56 -8.91
C THR A 35 7.71 13.73 -7.48
N ALA A 36 8.92 13.22 -7.21
CA ALA A 36 9.47 13.07 -5.86
C ALA A 36 8.51 12.35 -4.89
N GLY A 37 7.66 11.45 -5.40
CA GLY A 37 6.69 10.73 -4.60
C GLY A 37 7.34 9.68 -3.71
N THR A 38 7.03 9.75 -2.43
CA THR A 38 7.49 8.80 -1.42
C THR A 38 6.30 8.13 -0.73
N VAL A 39 6.52 6.94 -0.19
CA VAL A 39 5.54 6.25 0.65
C VAL A 39 6.18 5.83 1.97
N THR A 40 5.40 5.91 3.04
CA THR A 40 5.66 5.26 4.32
C THR A 40 4.47 4.36 4.60
N ILE A 41 4.73 3.09 4.95
CA ILE A 41 3.69 2.06 5.07
C ILE A 41 3.60 1.64 6.53
N TYR A 42 2.38 1.60 7.06
CA TYR A 42 2.10 1.32 8.46
C TYR A 42 1.15 0.13 8.60
N ASP A 43 1.42 -0.68 9.63
CA ASP A 43 0.49 -1.68 10.15
C ASP A 43 -0.48 -0.99 11.11
N ASP A 44 -1.47 -0.31 10.54
CA ASP A 44 -2.40 0.55 11.24
C ASP A 44 -3.65 0.79 10.39
N PRO A 45 -4.87 0.79 10.98
CA PRO A 45 -6.09 0.96 10.21
C PRO A 45 -6.47 2.41 9.89
N ALA A 46 -5.78 3.46 10.38
CA ALA A 46 -6.34 4.82 10.25
C ALA A 46 -5.37 6.00 10.20
N THR A 47 -4.37 6.07 11.08
CA THR A 47 -3.61 7.31 11.34
C THR A 47 -2.22 7.32 10.70
N GLY A 48 -1.61 6.15 10.44
CA GLY A 48 -0.24 6.10 9.93
C GLY A 48 0.79 6.56 10.95
N THR A 49 0.57 6.26 12.23
CA THR A 49 1.48 6.65 13.32
C THR A 49 2.00 5.47 14.14
N ALA A 50 1.52 4.25 13.86
CA ALA A 50 1.90 3.04 14.59
C ALA A 50 3.16 2.39 13.97
N THR A 51 3.21 1.06 13.98
CA THR A 51 4.35 0.28 13.48
C THR A 51 4.55 0.51 11.99
N LYS A 52 5.74 0.96 11.60
CA LYS A 52 6.14 1.05 10.20
C LYS A 52 6.48 -0.34 9.69
N ILE A 53 5.83 -0.74 8.59
CA ILE A 53 6.21 -1.91 7.79
C ILE A 53 7.37 -1.53 6.87
N VAL A 54 7.26 -0.35 6.23
CA VAL A 54 8.27 0.21 5.34
C VAL A 54 8.45 1.68 5.72
N ASP A 55 9.68 2.08 6.03
CA ASP A 55 9.99 3.49 6.25
C ASP A 55 9.93 4.29 4.94
N THR A 56 10.04 5.61 5.01
CA THR A 56 9.91 6.51 3.85
C THR A 56 10.84 6.09 2.72
N VAL A 57 10.23 5.62 1.62
CA VAL A 57 10.94 5.17 0.42
C VAL A 57 10.40 5.90 -0.81
N THR A 58 11.31 6.29 -1.70
CA THR A 58 10.94 6.81 -3.03
C THR A 58 10.56 5.66 -3.93
N LEU A 59 9.38 5.73 -4.54
CA LEU A 59 8.94 4.70 -5.49
C LEU A 59 9.31 5.09 -6.93
N ALA A 60 9.78 4.11 -7.69
CA ALA A 60 9.96 4.24 -9.13
C ALA A 60 8.64 3.89 -9.86
N ILE A 61 8.48 4.43 -11.06
CA ILE A 61 7.37 4.06 -11.97
C ILE A 61 7.44 2.56 -12.27
N GLY A 62 6.29 1.88 -12.26
CA GLY A 62 6.18 0.44 -12.45
C GLY A 62 5.82 -0.31 -11.16
N TRP A 63 5.98 -1.63 -11.19
CA TRP A 63 5.64 -2.50 -10.06
C TRP A 63 6.76 -2.53 -9.01
N ASN A 64 6.42 -2.17 -7.78
CA ASN A 64 7.30 -2.23 -6.63
C ASN A 64 6.79 -3.36 -5.69
N PRO A 65 7.37 -4.56 -5.74
CA PRO A 65 6.91 -5.69 -4.92
C PRO A 65 7.23 -5.47 -3.45
N MET A 66 6.25 -5.73 -2.57
CA MET A 66 6.39 -5.51 -1.12
C MET A 66 5.62 -6.59 -0.34
N PRO A 67 6.04 -7.87 -0.40
CA PRO A 67 5.32 -9.01 0.18
C PRO A 67 5.40 -9.03 1.72
N PHE A 68 4.72 -8.10 2.38
CA PHE A 68 4.70 -7.94 3.83
C PHE A 68 3.31 -8.25 4.40
N ALA A 69 3.26 -8.98 5.51
CA ALA A 69 2.03 -9.18 6.27
C ALA A 69 1.76 -7.99 7.22
N PHE A 70 0.49 -7.70 7.47
CA PHE A 70 0.02 -6.71 8.44
C PHE A 70 -1.14 -7.29 9.26
N ALA A 71 -1.26 -6.90 10.52
CA ALA A 71 -2.21 -7.49 11.47
C ALA A 71 -3.32 -6.53 11.91
N GLN A 72 -3.05 -5.23 11.93
CA GLN A 72 -3.96 -4.20 12.46
C GLN A 72 -4.68 -3.46 11.33
N GLY A 73 -4.05 -3.38 10.17
CA GLY A 73 -4.57 -2.67 9.00
C GLY A 73 -3.42 -2.21 8.12
N LEU A 74 -3.74 -1.69 6.94
CA LEU A 74 -2.74 -1.15 6.02
C LEU A 74 -3.04 0.33 5.80
N ASN A 75 -2.16 1.21 6.28
CA ASN A 75 -2.24 2.64 6.01
C ASN A 75 -0.96 3.11 5.30
N ILE A 76 -1.13 3.91 4.25
CA ILE A 76 0.00 4.45 3.48
C ILE A 76 -0.02 5.97 3.61
N VAL A 77 1.12 6.52 4.01
CA VAL A 77 1.38 7.96 4.00
C VAL A 77 2.16 8.29 2.74
N VAL A 78 1.63 9.22 1.95
CA VAL A 78 2.23 9.67 0.69
C VAL A 78 2.90 11.03 0.91
N GLY A 79 4.16 11.14 0.51
CA GLY A 79 4.87 12.41 0.34
C GLY A 79 5.01 12.75 -1.14
N GLY A 80 5.17 14.04 -1.46
CA GLY A 80 5.30 14.50 -2.85
C GLY A 80 4.05 14.24 -3.70
N THR A 81 4.22 14.10 -5.03
CA THR A 81 3.12 13.74 -5.94
C THR A 81 3.27 12.30 -6.38
N LEU A 82 2.22 11.50 -6.20
CA LEU A 82 2.17 10.08 -6.56
C LEU A 82 0.80 9.74 -7.15
N SER A 83 0.76 8.90 -8.18
CA SER A 83 -0.44 8.21 -8.63
C SER A 83 -0.11 6.72 -8.72
N ALA A 84 -0.73 5.92 -7.86
CA ALA A 84 -0.36 4.52 -7.71
C ALA A 84 -1.55 3.62 -7.37
N THR A 85 -1.41 2.33 -7.68
CA THR A 85 -2.33 1.27 -7.30
C THR A 85 -1.66 0.33 -6.30
N VAL A 86 -2.26 0.15 -5.13
CA VAL A 86 -1.80 -0.79 -4.10
C VAL A 86 -2.47 -2.13 -4.33
N GLY A 87 -1.71 -3.19 -4.50
CA GLY A 87 -2.21 -4.56 -4.55
C GLY A 87 -2.03 -5.25 -3.20
N PHE A 88 -3.11 -5.79 -2.64
CA PHE A 88 -3.10 -6.44 -1.32
C PHE A 88 -4.13 -7.56 -1.23
N ILE A 89 -4.01 -8.43 -0.23
CA ILE A 89 -5.01 -9.41 0.16
C ILE A 89 -5.47 -9.01 1.57
N SER A 90 -6.78 -9.00 1.80
CA SER A 90 -7.35 -8.84 3.14
C SER A 90 -7.76 -10.19 3.68
N GLY A 91 -7.45 -10.46 4.96
CA GLY A 91 -7.84 -11.65 5.72
C GLY A 91 -9.31 -11.67 6.10
#